data_AF-A0A820S238-F1
#
_entry.id   AF-A0A820S238-F1
#
_cell.length_a   1.000
_cell.length_b   1.000
_cell.length_c   1.000
_cell.angle_alpha   90.00
_cell.angle_beta   90.00
_cell.angle_gamma   90.00
#
_symmetry.space_group_name_H-M   'P 1'
#
loop_
_entity.id
_entity.type
_entity.pdbx_description
1 polymer ?
#
loop_
_entity_poly.entity_id
_entity_poly.type
_entity_poly.pdbx_seq_one_letter_code
_entity_poly.pdbx_strand_id
1 'polypeptide(L)'
;MFRFFINDLSANLACEHVKMLSSYERTLIVYRGMQLDKEDFDKLKDNQGKLMSINGYLSASRLRSYAFTFALKSSERTDIIPVVFEILCNITEERKNVIFADTAQFSEYPEEKEILFDLNVTFR
;
A
#
# COMPACT_ATOMS: atom_id res chain seq x y z
N MET A 1 17.60 -17.64 -4.63
CA MET A 1 17.77 -16.51 -5.57
C MET A 1 16.89 -15.33 -5.17
N PHE A 2 15.57 -15.48 -5.03
CA PHE A 2 14.66 -14.39 -4.64
C PHE A 2 14.89 -13.78 -3.26
N ARG A 3 15.40 -14.53 -2.28
CA ARG A 3 15.68 -14.02 -0.93
C ARG A 3 16.65 -12.83 -0.92
N PHE A 4 17.66 -12.83 -1.78
CA PHE A 4 18.62 -11.72 -1.86
C PHE A 4 17.96 -10.48 -2.43
N PHE A 5 17.22 -10.63 -3.53
CA PHE A 5 16.43 -9.54 -4.12
C PHE A 5 15.42 -8.94 -3.12
N ILE A 6 14.70 -9.79 -2.39
CA ILE A 6 13.74 -9.35 -1.37
C ILE A 6 14.47 -8.55 -0.27
N ASN A 7 15.60 -9.05 0.23
CA ASN A 7 16.38 -8.35 1.24
C ASN A 7 16.90 -7.00 0.73
N ASP A 8 17.42 -6.95 -0.49
CA ASP A 8 17.94 -5.72 -1.10
C ASP A 8 16.81 -4.70 -1.31
N LEU A 9 15.63 -5.15 -1.74
CA LEU A 9 14.45 -4.30 -1.91
C LEU A 9 13.97 -3.71 -0.57
N SER A 10 13.80 -4.55 0.47
CA SER A 10 13.43 -4.06 1.81
C SER A 10 14.49 -3.10 2.38
N ALA A 11 15.79 -3.36 2.16
CA ALA A 11 16.86 -2.48 2.61
C ALA A 11 16.83 -1.11 1.90
N ASN A 12 16.59 -1.10 0.58
CA ASN A 12 16.45 0.13 -0.19
C ASN A 12 15.20 0.91 0.24
N LEU A 13 14.07 0.23 0.44
CA LEU A 13 12.84 0.83 0.98
C LEU A 13 13.08 1.49 2.34
N ALA A 14 13.81 0.83 3.24
CA ALA A 14 14.16 1.39 4.54
C ALA A 14 15.01 2.66 4.42
N CYS A 15 15.97 2.69 3.48
CA CYS A 15 16.79 3.88 3.22
C CYS A 15 15.93 5.07 2.74
N GLU A 16 15.04 4.84 1.78
CA GLU A 16 14.14 5.88 1.27
C GLU A 16 13.10 6.32 2.33
N HIS A 17 12.63 5.40 3.17
CA HIS A 17 11.74 5.71 4.28
C HIS A 17 12.36 6.71 5.27
N VAL A 18 13.65 6.56 5.60
CA VAL A 18 14.37 7.51 6.47
C VAL A 18 14.37 8.92 5.88
N LYS A 19 14.50 9.04 4.56
CA LYS A 19 14.39 10.35 3.89
C LYS A 19 12.98 10.93 4.03
N MET A 20 11.93 10.12 3.93
CA MET A 20 10.56 10.57 4.16
C MET A 20 10.30 11.02 5.61
N LEU A 21 10.89 10.35 6.60
CA LEU A 21 10.79 10.76 8.01
C LEU A 21 11.40 12.15 8.25
N SER A 22 12.42 12.52 7.48
CA SER A 22 13.04 13.86 7.55
C SER A 22 12.22 14.97 6.86
N SER A 23 11.12 14.61 6.16
CA SER A 23 10.26 15.58 5.50
C SER A 23 9.31 16.31 6.47
N TYR A 24 8.75 17.43 6.03
CA TYR A 24 7.76 18.19 6.81
C TYR A 24 6.38 17.51 6.88
N GLU A 25 6.12 16.51 6.03
CA GLU A 25 4.84 15.81 5.95
C GLU A 25 4.68 14.88 7.18
N ARG A 26 3.73 15.22 8.08
CA ARG A 26 3.46 14.42 9.30
C ARG A 26 2.48 13.28 9.07
N THR A 27 1.65 13.40 8.06
CA THR A 27 0.61 12.44 7.71
C THR A 27 0.51 12.35 6.20
N LEU A 28 0.33 11.14 5.70
CA LEU A 28 0.21 10.85 4.28
C LEU A 28 -1.02 9.98 4.07
N ILE A 29 -1.88 10.37 3.12
CA ILE A 29 -3.02 9.55 2.69
C ILE A 29 -2.66 8.93 1.34
N VAL A 30 -2.81 7.62 1.25
CA VAL A 30 -2.62 6.87 0.00
C VAL A 30 -3.83 5.99 -0.28
N TYR A 31 -3.97 5.59 -1.53
CA TYR A 31 -5.12 4.86 -2.04
C TYR A 31 -4.68 3.56 -2.70
N ARG A 32 -5.29 2.45 -2.31
CA ARG A 32 -5.10 1.14 -2.95
C ARG A 32 -6.41 0.69 -3.56
N GLY A 33 -6.44 0.56 -4.88
CA GLY A 33 -7.55 -0.10 -5.56
C GLY A 33 -7.30 -1.58 -5.74
N MET A 34 -8.30 -2.41 -5.45
CA MET A 34 -8.26 -3.83 -5.77
C MET A 34 -9.65 -4.40 -5.97
N GLN A 35 -9.68 -5.66 -6.37
CA GLN A 35 -10.87 -6.46 -6.54
C GLN A 35 -10.85 -7.54 -5.48
N LEU A 36 -11.93 -7.63 -4.72
CA LEU A 36 -12.15 -8.71 -3.76
C LEU A 36 -13.27 -9.58 -4.28
N ASP A 37 -13.25 -10.86 -3.99
CA ASP A 37 -14.48 -11.63 -4.10
C ASP A 37 -15.45 -11.23 -2.98
N LYS A 38 -16.71 -11.61 -3.18
CA LYS A 38 -17.78 -11.28 -2.23
C LYS A 38 -17.51 -11.82 -0.82
N GLU A 39 -16.92 -13.02 -0.72
CA GLU A 39 -16.64 -13.65 0.57
C GLU A 39 -15.61 -12.85 1.37
N ASP A 40 -14.50 -12.48 0.73
CA ASP A 40 -13.46 -11.67 1.35
C ASP A 40 -13.96 -10.26 1.69
N PHE A 41 -14.78 -9.66 0.84
CA PHE A 41 -15.41 -8.38 1.16
C PHE A 41 -16.32 -8.45 2.40
N ASP A 42 -17.15 -9.49 2.50
CA ASP A 42 -18.03 -9.66 3.65
C ASP A 42 -17.21 -9.99 4.92
N LYS A 43 -16.13 -10.77 4.83
CA LYS A 43 -15.16 -10.93 5.94
C LYS A 43 -14.58 -9.60 6.39
N LEU A 44 -14.25 -8.68 5.48
CA LEU A 44 -13.74 -7.37 5.86
C LEU A 44 -14.76 -6.54 6.63
N LYS A 45 -16.05 -6.61 6.26
CA LYS A 45 -17.12 -5.95 7.00
C LYS A 45 -17.25 -6.49 8.42
N ASP A 46 -17.21 -7.81 8.56
CA ASP A 46 -17.34 -8.47 9.87
C ASP A 46 -16.11 -8.25 10.78
N ASN A 47 -14.99 -7.81 10.21
CA ASN A 47 -13.74 -7.54 10.91
C ASN A 47 -13.40 -6.04 10.99
N GLN A 48 -14.38 -5.14 10.83
CA GLN A 48 -14.16 -3.71 11.03
C GLN A 48 -13.57 -3.40 12.42
N GLY A 49 -12.56 -2.54 12.45
CA GLY A 49 -11.82 -2.15 13.66
C GLY A 49 -10.78 -3.18 14.12
N LYS A 50 -10.68 -4.34 13.47
CA LYS A 50 -9.62 -5.33 13.73
C LYS A 50 -8.40 -5.06 12.86
N LEU A 51 -7.31 -5.75 13.17
CA LEU A 51 -6.08 -5.66 12.38
C LEU A 51 -6.18 -6.51 11.12
N MET A 52 -5.68 -5.96 10.01
CA MET A 52 -5.50 -6.60 8.71
C MET A 52 -4.01 -6.63 8.42
N SER A 53 -3.47 -7.78 8.02
CA SER A 53 -2.10 -7.87 7.48
C SER A 53 -2.13 -8.19 6.00
N ILE A 54 -1.25 -7.57 5.22
CA ILE A 54 -1.06 -7.90 3.81
C ILE A 54 0.21 -8.72 3.66
N ASN A 55 0.06 -9.93 3.10
CA ASN A 55 1.16 -10.87 2.88
C ASN A 55 1.89 -10.51 1.58
N GLY A 56 2.81 -9.55 1.67
CA GLY A 56 3.60 -9.07 0.54
C GLY A 56 3.90 -7.59 0.67
N TYR A 57 4.53 -7.04 -0.36
CA TYR A 57 4.63 -5.60 -0.52
C TYR A 57 3.26 -5.04 -0.88
N LEU A 58 2.92 -3.87 -0.35
CA LEU A 58 1.71 -3.16 -0.73
C LEU A 58 2.08 -1.96 -1.59
N SER A 59 1.60 -1.93 -2.83
CA SER A 59 1.68 -0.76 -3.70
C SER A 59 0.42 0.08 -3.59
N ALA A 60 0.54 1.34 -3.18
CA ALA A 60 -0.57 2.29 -3.12
C ALA A 60 -0.20 3.59 -3.81
N SER A 61 -1.18 4.36 -4.27
CA SER A 61 -0.94 5.63 -4.97
C SER A 61 -1.31 6.81 -4.09
N ARG A 62 -0.56 7.92 -4.16
CA ARG A 62 -1.03 9.21 -3.62
C ARG A 62 -2.27 9.74 -4.35
N LEU A 63 -2.54 9.25 -5.57
CA LEU A 63 -3.62 9.69 -6.44
C LEU A 63 -4.80 8.71 -6.39
N ARG A 64 -5.93 9.18 -5.85
CA ARG A 64 -7.17 8.39 -5.77
C ARG A 64 -7.63 7.91 -7.15
N SER A 65 -7.43 8.71 -8.20
CA SER A 65 -7.78 8.35 -9.59
C SER A 65 -7.07 7.08 -10.06
N TYR A 66 -5.78 6.90 -9.72
CA TYR A 66 -5.04 5.70 -10.06
C TYR A 66 -5.54 4.49 -9.27
N ALA A 67 -5.88 4.64 -7.99
CA ALA A 67 -6.52 3.55 -7.27
C ALA A 67 -7.83 3.08 -7.94
N PHE A 68 -8.65 3.99 -8.48
CA PHE A 68 -9.85 3.59 -9.22
C PHE A 68 -9.54 2.77 -10.47
N THR A 69 -8.48 3.07 -11.22
CA THR A 69 -8.14 2.29 -12.42
C THR A 69 -7.81 0.84 -12.06
N PHE A 70 -7.19 0.59 -10.90
CA PHE A 70 -6.93 -0.76 -10.40
C PHE A 70 -8.19 -1.47 -9.89
N ALA A 71 -9.08 -0.77 -9.18
CA ALA A 71 -10.31 -1.35 -8.66
C ALA A 71 -11.32 -1.69 -9.78
N LEU A 72 -11.41 -0.84 -10.80
CA LEU A 72 -12.39 -0.93 -11.89
C LEU A 72 -11.87 -1.70 -13.12
N LYS A 73 -10.75 -2.43 -13.02
CA LYS A 73 -10.31 -3.30 -14.12
C LYS A 73 -11.44 -4.27 -14.49
N SER A 74 -11.66 -4.48 -15.79
CA SER A 74 -12.71 -5.40 -16.24
C SER A 74 -12.45 -6.81 -15.72
N SER A 75 -13.48 -7.44 -15.15
CA SER A 75 -13.45 -8.83 -14.72
C SER A 75 -14.67 -9.55 -15.30
N GLU A 76 -14.47 -10.75 -15.83
CA GLU A 76 -15.55 -11.63 -16.30
C GLU A 76 -16.36 -12.23 -15.13
N ARG A 77 -15.82 -12.14 -13.91
CA ARG A 77 -16.43 -12.68 -12.70
C ARG A 77 -17.51 -11.75 -12.16
N THR A 78 -18.68 -12.31 -11.87
CA THR A 78 -19.84 -11.58 -11.34
C THR A 78 -19.82 -11.42 -9.81
N ASP A 79 -18.94 -12.17 -9.13
CA ASP A 79 -18.79 -12.18 -7.68
C ASP A 79 -17.64 -11.27 -7.18
N ILE A 80 -17.14 -10.39 -8.05
CA ILE A 80 -16.08 -9.43 -7.73
C ILE A 80 -16.69 -8.10 -7.29
N ILE A 81 -16.15 -7.57 -6.18
CA ILE A 81 -16.48 -6.28 -5.62
C ILE A 81 -15.26 -5.36 -5.77
N PRO A 82 -15.35 -4.29 -6.56
CA PRO A 82 -14.28 -3.30 -6.67
C PRO A 82 -14.22 -2.49 -5.38
N VAL A 83 -13.02 -2.39 -4.78
CA VAL A 83 -12.79 -1.65 -3.54
C VAL A 83 -11.61 -0.70 -3.67
N VAL A 84 -11.71 0.44 -3.00
CA VAL A 84 -10.61 1.39 -2.83
C VAL A 84 -10.40 1.59 -1.35
N PHE A 85 -9.23 1.20 -0.86
CA PHE A 85 -8.78 1.50 0.49
C PHE A 85 -8.15 2.88 0.52
N GLU A 86 -8.56 3.69 1.49
CA GLU A 86 -7.88 4.93 1.88
C GLU A 86 -7.05 4.61 3.14
N ILE A 87 -5.74 4.83 3.06
CA ILE A 87 -4.79 4.41 4.08
C ILE A 87 -4.11 5.67 4.62
N LEU A 88 -4.38 5.97 5.89
CA LEU A 88 -3.74 7.07 6.61
C LEU A 88 -2.43 6.58 7.25
N CYS A 89 -1.33 7.13 6.78
CA CYS A 89 0.03 6.85 7.27
C CYS A 89 0.48 8.00 8.16
N ASN A 90 0.89 7.69 9.39
CA ASN A 90 1.49 8.69 10.27
C ASN A 90 3.02 8.66 10.10
N ILE A 91 3.58 9.74 9.58
CA ILE A 91 5.01 9.95 9.36
C ILE A 91 5.56 10.69 10.58
N THR A 92 5.73 9.96 11.67
CA THR A 92 6.30 10.47 12.93
C THR A 92 7.37 9.51 13.40
N GLU A 93 8.50 10.03 13.88
CA GLU A 93 9.65 9.23 14.37
C GLU A 93 9.27 8.21 15.46
N GLU A 94 8.15 8.44 16.15
CA GLU A 94 7.62 7.59 17.22
C GLU A 94 6.98 6.28 16.72
N ARG A 95 6.71 6.12 15.41
CA ARG A 95 6.13 4.90 14.82
C ARG A 95 7.09 4.25 13.82
N LYS A 96 8.14 3.62 14.33
CA LYS A 96 9.19 2.94 13.55
C LYS A 96 8.78 1.61 12.91
N ASN A 97 7.53 1.17 13.06
CA ASN A 97 7.16 -0.23 12.79
C ASN A 97 6.65 -0.47 11.37
N VAL A 98 6.39 0.55 10.56
CA VAL A 98 5.93 0.39 9.19
C VAL A 98 6.84 1.16 8.24
N ILE A 99 7.53 0.42 7.39
CA ILE A 99 8.42 0.97 6.37
C ILE A 99 7.61 1.16 5.10
N PHE A 100 7.67 2.38 4.55
CA PHE A 100 7.12 2.72 3.25
C PHE A 100 7.91 3.87 2.63
N ALA A 101 7.99 3.90 1.31
CA ALA A 101 8.71 4.95 0.61
C ALA A 101 8.00 5.39 -0.66
N ASP A 102 8.29 6.63 -1.07
CA ASP A 102 7.92 7.15 -2.38
C ASP A 102 8.85 6.56 -3.44
N THR A 103 8.26 5.75 -4.32
CA THR A 103 8.99 5.03 -5.37
C THR A 103 8.84 5.69 -6.74
N ALA A 104 8.15 6.83 -6.84
CA ALA A 104 7.84 7.47 -8.12
C ALA A 104 9.10 7.78 -8.96
N GLN A 105 10.22 8.11 -8.32
CA GLN A 105 11.49 8.39 -9.02
C GLN A 105 12.20 7.14 -9.56
N PHE A 106 11.84 5.94 -9.09
CA PHE A 106 12.43 4.67 -9.48
C PHE A 106 11.49 3.81 -10.33
N SER A 107 10.19 4.13 -10.31
CA SER A 107 9.14 3.37 -11.00
C SER A 107 9.19 3.56 -12.51
N GLU A 108 8.80 2.52 -13.23
CA GLU A 108 8.50 2.59 -14.67
C GLU A 108 7.30 3.52 -14.95
N TYR A 109 6.44 3.74 -13.94
CA TYR A 109 5.25 4.60 -13.99
C TYR A 109 5.28 5.71 -12.91
N PRO A 110 6.16 6.74 -13.05
CA PRO A 110 6.27 7.84 -12.07
C PRO A 110 4.98 8.63 -11.84
N GLU A 111 4.07 8.62 -12.80
CA GLU A 111 2.77 9.27 -12.77
C GLU A 111 1.80 8.62 -11.78
N GLU A 112 2.00 7.35 -11.42
CA GLU A 112 1.18 6.67 -10.41
C GLU A 112 1.42 7.23 -9.01
N LYS A 113 2.51 7.97 -8.78
CA LYS A 113 2.90 8.49 -7.47
C LYS A 113 2.82 7.40 -6.40
N GLU A 114 3.46 6.28 -6.72
CA GLU A 114 3.46 5.09 -5.89
C GLU A 114 4.17 5.34 -4.56
N ILE A 115 3.50 4.87 -3.50
CA ILE A 115 4.06 4.62 -2.18
C ILE A 115 4.06 3.10 -1.99
N LEU A 116 5.25 2.54 -1.86
CA LEU A 116 5.44 1.11 -1.66
C LEU A 116 5.70 0.83 -0.18
N PHE A 117 4.88 -0.02 0.43
CA PHE A 117 5.07 -0.51 1.79
C PHE A 117 5.85 -1.82 1.77
N ASP A 118 6.74 -1.99 2.75
CA ASP A 118 7.50 -3.21 2.95
C ASP A 118 6.61 -4.40 3.36
N LEU A 119 7.21 -5.58 3.39
CA LEU A 119 6.54 -6.84 3.68
C LEU A 119 5.79 -6.85 5.01
N ASN A 120 4.66 -7.56 5.02
CA ASN A 120 3.88 -7.87 6.23
C ASN A 120 3.36 -6.64 6.97
N VAL A 121 3.08 -5.56 6.23
CA VAL A 121 2.45 -4.37 6.78
C VAL A 121 1.07 -4.73 7.36
N THR A 122 0.80 -4.17 8.54
CA THR A 122 -0.44 -4.37 9.28
C THR A 122 -1.18 -3.04 9.42
N PHE A 123 -2.47 -3.05 9.07
CA PHE A 123 -3.39 -1.93 9.12
C PHE A 123 -4.52 -2.19 10.12
N ARG A 124 -5.24 -1.14 10.49
CA ARG A 124 -6.46 -1.19 11.30
C ARG A 124 -7.54 -0.36 10.63
#